data_AF-A0A2S1SSZ7-F1
#
_entry.id   AF-A0A2S1SSZ7-F1
#
_cell.length_a   1.000
_cell.length_b   1.000
_cell.length_c   1.000
_cell.angle_alpha   90.00
_cell.angle_beta   90.00
_cell.angle_gamma   90.00
#
_symmetry.space_group_name_H-M   'P 1'
#
loop_
_entity.id
_entity.type
_entity.pdbx_description
1 polymer ?
#
loop_
_entity_poly.entity_id
_entity_poly.type
_entity_poly.pdbx_seq_one_letter_code
_entity_poly.pdbx_strand_id
1 'polypeptide(L)'
;MSLDTPRIEARPERLTAHEARQRLEHERNSRLTQLRAVGEAGQGAEEVMSAQKDTIERVLREIDAAFTRVEDGSYGICLGCSKSIPVERLEILPYTRFCVPCQRATTV
;
A
#
# COMPACT_ATOMS: atom_id res chain seq x y z
N MET A 1 -5.57 -11.73 42.88
CA MET A 1 -4.41 -11.07 42.26
C MET A 1 -4.83 -10.70 40.86
N SER A 2 -5.14 -9.43 40.66
CA SER A 2 -5.60 -8.90 39.37
C SER A 2 -4.46 -9.04 38.37
N LEU A 3 -4.71 -9.72 37.26
CA LEU A 3 -3.81 -9.70 36.11
C LEU A 3 -4.11 -8.42 35.35
N ASP A 4 -3.47 -7.33 35.77
CA ASP A 4 -3.38 -6.11 35.01
C ASP A 4 -2.77 -6.45 33.66
N THR A 5 -3.65 -6.60 32.67
CA THR A 5 -3.29 -6.89 31.29
C THR A 5 -2.42 -5.73 30.81
N PRO A 6 -1.20 -5.99 30.29
CA PRO A 6 -0.29 -4.91 29.93
C PRO A 6 -0.99 -4.00 28.93
N ARG A 7 -1.10 -2.72 29.33
CA ARG A 7 -1.55 -1.57 28.55
C ARG A 7 -1.13 -1.75 27.10
N ILE A 8 -2.08 -2.20 26.28
CA ILE A 8 -1.94 -2.29 24.82
C ILE A 8 -1.47 -0.92 24.37
N GLU A 9 -0.22 -0.86 23.96
CA GLU A 9 0.44 0.37 23.56
C GLU A 9 -0.45 1.07 22.54
N ALA A 10 -0.77 2.34 22.80
CA ALA A 10 -1.70 3.12 22.00
C ALA A 10 -1.20 3.13 20.55
N ARG A 11 -1.74 2.22 19.72
CA ARG A 11 -1.38 2.12 18.31
C ARG A 11 -1.65 3.48 17.69
N PRO A 12 -0.66 4.09 17.01
CA PRO A 12 -0.80 5.46 16.56
C PRO A 12 -2.05 5.60 15.69
N GLU A 13 -2.87 6.61 15.97
CA GLU A 13 -4.08 6.90 15.19
C GLU A 13 -3.75 7.37 13.76
N ARG A 14 -2.49 7.77 13.52
CA ARG A 14 -1.96 8.24 12.22
C ARG A 14 -0.48 7.88 12.08
N LEU A 15 -0.06 7.51 10.86
CA LEU A 15 1.36 7.41 10.49
C LEU A 15 1.94 8.80 10.24
N THR A 16 3.18 9.03 10.64
CA THR A 16 3.91 10.23 10.23
C THR A 16 4.24 10.19 8.74
N ALA A 17 4.44 11.36 8.12
CA ALA A 17 4.86 11.43 6.71
C ALA A 17 6.19 10.71 6.45
N HIS A 18 7.11 10.70 7.42
CA HIS A 18 8.37 9.97 7.31
C HIS A 18 8.14 8.45 7.28
N GLU A 19 7.37 7.91 8.23
CA GLU A 19 7.06 6.48 8.26
C GLU A 19 6.29 6.03 7.02
N ALA A 20 5.35 6.85 6.54
CA ALA A 20 4.63 6.60 5.30
C ALA A 20 5.60 6.49 4.12
N ARG A 21 6.54 7.43 3.96
CA ARG A 21 7.56 7.38 2.91
C ARG A 21 8.41 6.12 2.99
N GLN A 22 8.96 5.80 4.16
CA GLN A 22 9.80 4.62 4.33
C GLN A 22 9.08 3.32 3.93
N ARG A 23 7.80 3.19 4.30
CA ARG A 23 6.98 2.03 3.92
C ARG A 23 6.71 1.99 2.41
N LEU A 24 6.41 3.13 1.80
CA LEU A 24 6.21 3.23 0.35
C LEU A 24 7.49 2.90 -0.43
N GLU A 25 8.65 3.36 0.04
CA GLU A 25 9.96 3.05 -0.57
C GLU A 25 10.27 1.55 -0.49
N HIS A 26 9.99 0.92 0.65
CA HIS A 26 10.14 -0.52 0.82
C HIS A 26 9.28 -1.30 -0.20
N GLU A 27 7.99 -0.95 -0.31
CA GLU A 27 7.10 -1.58 -1.29
C GLU A 27 7.54 -1.32 -2.73
N ARG A 28 7.99 -0.10 -3.06
CA ARG A 28 8.48 0.25 -4.40
C ARG A 28 9.68 -0.62 -4.79
N ASN A 29 10.66 -0.73 -3.89
CA ASN A 29 11.87 -1.52 -4.13
C ASN A 29 11.56 -3.02 -4.29
N SER A 30 10.61 -3.53 -3.50
CA SER A 30 10.10 -4.90 -3.62
C SER A 30 9.47 -5.14 -5.00
N ARG A 31 8.55 -4.26 -5.44
CA ARG A 31 7.87 -4.35 -6.75
C ARG A 31 8.84 -4.20 -7.92
N LEU A 32 9.83 -3.32 -7.84
CA LEU A 32 10.88 -3.18 -8.86
C LEU A 32 11.72 -4.46 -8.99
N THR A 33 12.02 -5.12 -7.87
CA THR A 33 12.75 -6.39 -7.87
C THR A 33 11.92 -7.50 -8.51
N GLN A 34 10.63 -7.57 -8.21
CA GLN A 34 9.69 -8.49 -8.87
C GLN A 34 9.61 -8.22 -10.38
N LEU A 35 9.51 -6.95 -10.80
CA LEU A 35 9.42 -6.57 -12.22
C LEU A 35 10.65 -7.03 -13.01
N ARG A 36 11.86 -6.85 -12.45
CA ARG A 36 13.11 -7.32 -13.08
C ARG A 36 13.11 -8.84 -13.26
N ALA A 37 12.73 -9.58 -12.21
CA ALA A 37 12.67 -11.04 -12.27
C ALA A 37 11.69 -11.55 -13.35
N VAL A 38 10.56 -10.88 -13.56
CA VAL A 38 9.60 -11.23 -14.64
C VAL A 38 10.17 -10.89 -16.03
N GLY A 39 11.08 -9.91 -16.14
CA GLY A 39 11.77 -9.59 -17.40
C GLY A 39 12.84 -10.61 -17.80
N GLU A 40 13.52 -11.20 -16.83
CA GLU A 40 14.64 -12.14 -17.04
C GLU A 40 14.18 -13.59 -17.32
N ALA A 41 12.93 -13.94 -16.99
CA ALA A 41 12.41 -15.31 -17.02
C ALA A 41 11.93 -15.84 -18.40
N GLY A 42 12.37 -15.29 -19.55
CA GLY A 42 12.00 -15.87 -20.86
C GLY A 42 12.51 -17.31 -20.99
N GLN A 43 11.78 -18.35 -21.41
CA GLN A 43 10.75 -18.50 -22.46
C GLN A 43 9.74 -19.56 -22.00
N GLY A 44 8.42 -19.28 -22.02
CA GLY A 44 7.41 -20.31 -21.72
C GLY A 44 5.95 -19.88 -21.47
N ALA A 45 5.68 -18.59 -21.22
CA ALA A 45 4.30 -18.11 -20.99
C ALA A 45 4.16 -16.58 -21.20
N GLU A 46 4.19 -16.12 -22.45
CA GLU A 46 4.19 -14.68 -22.78
C GLU A 46 2.97 -13.91 -22.25
N GLU A 47 1.76 -14.48 -22.33
CA GLU A 47 0.53 -13.85 -21.82
C GLU A 47 0.51 -13.70 -20.29
N VAL A 48 0.91 -14.75 -19.56
CA VAL A 48 0.94 -14.74 -18.09
C VAL A 48 2.01 -13.75 -17.59
N MET A 49 3.17 -13.70 -18.25
CA MET A 49 4.22 -12.73 -17.92
C MET A 49 3.77 -11.29 -18.20
N SER A 50 3.01 -11.05 -19.27
CA SER A 50 2.46 -9.71 -19.58
C SER A 50 1.49 -9.25 -18.50
N ALA A 51 0.49 -10.06 -18.15
CA ALA A 51 -0.49 -9.71 -17.12
C ALA A 51 0.15 -9.46 -15.73
N GLN A 52 1.21 -10.21 -15.42
CA GLN A 52 2.00 -10.00 -14.19
C GLN A 52 2.76 -8.67 -14.23
N LYS A 53 3.43 -8.33 -15.34
CA LYS A 53 4.10 -7.03 -15.52
C LYS A 53 3.11 -5.88 -15.38
N ASP A 54 1.98 -5.93 -16.08
CA ASP A 54 0.94 -4.91 -16.04
C ASP A 54 0.41 -4.68 -14.63
N THR A 55 0.25 -5.77 -13.87
CA THR A 55 -0.16 -5.71 -12.46
C THR A 55 0.88 -5.01 -11.59
N ILE A 56 2.16 -5.37 -11.74
CA ILE A 56 3.26 -4.77 -10.97
C ILE A 56 3.38 -3.27 -11.30
N GLU A 57 3.32 -2.91 -12.59
CA GLU A 57 3.36 -1.51 -13.02
C GLU A 57 2.17 -0.70 -12.50
N ARG A 58 0.97 -1.30 -12.47
CA ARG A 58 -0.20 -0.66 -11.86
C ARG A 58 0.04 -0.37 -10.38
N VAL A 59 0.61 -1.31 -9.64
CA VAL A 59 0.95 -1.10 -8.23
C VAL A 59 2.02 -0.02 -8.06
N LEU A 60 3.05 0.01 -8.92
CA LEU A 60 4.07 1.07 -8.90
C LEU A 60 3.43 2.46 -9.12
N ARG A 61 2.48 2.58 -10.04
CA ARG A 61 1.71 3.83 -10.22
C ARG A 61 0.89 4.20 -8.97
N GLU A 62 0.31 3.22 -8.27
CA GLU A 62 -0.41 3.48 -7.03
C GLU A 62 0.52 3.92 -5.89
N ILE A 63 1.74 3.37 -5.83
CA ILE A 63 2.81 3.79 -4.90
C ILE A 63 3.26 5.22 -5.20
N ASP A 64 3.51 5.54 -6.47
CA ASP A 64 3.91 6.89 -6.88
C ASP A 64 2.82 7.92 -6.53
N ALA A 65 1.55 7.60 -6.78
CA ALA A 65 0.43 8.44 -6.35
C ALA A 65 0.34 8.56 -4.83
N ALA A 66 0.76 7.55 -4.07
CA ALA A 66 0.80 7.60 -2.61
C ALA A 66 1.90 8.54 -2.11
N PHE A 67 3.07 8.58 -2.76
CA PHE A 67 4.11 9.58 -2.45
C PHE A 67 3.58 11.00 -2.63
N THR A 68 2.88 11.29 -3.73
CA THR A 68 2.24 12.61 -3.93
C THR A 68 1.30 12.96 -2.80
N ARG A 69 0.49 11.98 -2.31
CA ARG A 69 -0.39 12.20 -1.15
C ARG A 69 0.36 12.46 0.14
N VAL A 70 1.56 11.92 0.30
CA VAL A 70 2.39 12.22 1.48
C VAL A 70 2.93 13.65 1.38
N GLU A 71 3.31 14.09 0.18
CA GLU A 71 3.81 15.46 -0.07
C GLU A 71 2.74 16.53 0.09
N ASP A 72 1.51 16.27 -0.37
CA ASP A 72 0.38 17.19 -0.26
C ASP A 72 -0.36 17.13 1.10
N GLY A 73 0.01 16.16 1.96
CA GLY A 73 -0.57 15.96 3.29
C GLY A 73 -1.91 15.22 3.34
N SER A 74 -2.41 14.73 2.20
CA SER A 74 -3.67 13.95 2.11
C SER A 74 -3.49 12.44 2.34
N TYR A 75 -2.26 11.98 2.60
CA TYR A 75 -2.00 10.57 2.86
C TYR A 75 -2.80 10.03 4.05
N GLY A 76 -3.36 8.84 3.88
CA GLY A 76 -4.25 8.23 4.86
C GLY A 76 -5.68 8.77 4.83
N ILE A 77 -6.08 9.54 3.82
CA ILE A 77 -7.49 9.90 3.56
C ILE A 77 -8.04 9.06 2.41
N CYS A 78 -9.23 8.48 2.60
CA CYS A 78 -9.90 7.66 1.61
C CYS A 78 -10.48 8.53 0.48
N LEU A 79 -10.12 8.24 -0.78
CA LEU A 79 -10.65 8.98 -1.93
C LEU A 79 -12.14 8.71 -2.23
N GLY A 80 -12.72 7.65 -1.67
CA GLY A 80 -14.13 7.29 -1.90
C GLY A 80 -15.11 7.90 -0.90
N CYS A 81 -14.68 8.13 0.35
CA CYS A 81 -15.56 8.64 1.41
C CYS A 81 -14.97 9.80 2.22
N SER A 82 -13.75 10.25 1.89
CA SER A 82 -13.02 11.34 2.57
C SER A 82 -12.76 11.11 4.07
N LYS A 83 -12.91 9.88 4.56
CA LYS A 83 -12.59 9.50 5.94
C LYS A 83 -11.16 9.00 6.05
N SER A 84 -10.58 9.04 7.24
CA SER A 84 -9.27 8.46 7.51
C SER A 84 -9.26 6.95 7.23
N ILE A 85 -8.19 6.50 6.58
CA ILE A 85 -7.89 5.09 6.35
C ILE A 85 -7.24 4.57 7.66
N PRO A 86 -7.72 3.45 8.22
CA PRO A 86 -7.13 2.88 9.42
C PRO A 86 -5.63 2.64 9.26
N VAL A 87 -4.86 2.95 10.28
CA VAL A 87 -3.39 2.79 10.27
C VAL A 87 -3.03 1.35 9.98
N GLU A 88 -3.70 0.37 10.60
CA GLU A 88 -3.47 -1.06 10.40
C GLU A 88 -3.55 -1.47 8.92
N ARG A 89 -4.40 -0.78 8.15
CA ARG A 89 -4.52 -1.02 6.72
C ARG A 89 -3.36 -0.39 5.94
N LEU A 90 -2.94 0.82 6.31
CA LEU A 90 -1.74 1.46 5.74
C LEU A 90 -0.46 0.71 6.11
N GLU A 91 -0.48 -0.03 7.23
CA GLU A 91 0.65 -0.87 7.61
C GLU A 91 0.82 -2.09 6.71
N ILE A 92 -0.31 -2.68 6.29
CA ILE A 92 -0.34 -3.84 5.39
C ILE A 92 -0.23 -3.40 3.93
N LEU A 93 -0.84 -2.29 3.55
CA LEU A 93 -0.99 -1.84 2.17
C LEU A 93 -0.81 -0.30 2.09
N PRO A 94 0.44 0.20 2.19
CA PRO A 94 0.72 1.64 2.36
C PRO A 94 0.32 2.49 1.15
N TYR A 95 0.28 1.91 -0.05
CA TYR A 95 -0.12 2.63 -1.26
C TYR A 95 -1.65 2.74 -1.44
N THR A 96 -2.45 2.17 -0.53
CA THR A 96 -3.90 2.18 -0.69
C THR A 96 -4.48 3.60 -0.69
N ARG A 97 -5.45 3.83 -1.58
CA ARG A 97 -6.20 5.09 -1.69
C ARG A 97 -7.62 4.99 -1.13
N PHE A 98 -8.02 3.79 -0.69
CA PHE A 98 -9.37 3.52 -0.21
C PHE A 98 -9.36 2.78 1.12
N CYS A 99 -10.35 3.07 1.97
CA CYS A 99 -10.67 2.23 3.13
C CYS A 99 -11.31 0.90 2.69
N VAL A 100 -11.40 -0.08 3.60
CA VAL A 100 -11.97 -1.41 3.29
C VAL A 100 -13.38 -1.33 2.69
N PRO A 101 -14.33 -0.54 3.25
CA PRO A 101 -15.67 -0.43 2.66
C PRO A 101 -15.67 0.11 1.23
N CYS A 102 -14.92 1.18 0.96
CA CYS A 102 -14.83 1.77 -0.37
C CYS A 102 -14.14 0.84 -1.36
N GLN A 103 -13.07 0.14 -0.94
CA GLN A 103 -12.41 -0.83 -1.82
C GLN A 103 -13.36 -1.96 -2.22
N ARG A 104 -14.16 -2.49 -1.28
CA ARG A 104 -15.15 -3.54 -1.58
C ARG A 104 -16.22 -3.08 -2.56
N ALA A 105 -16.59 -1.79 -2.54
CA ALA A 105 -17.58 -1.22 -3.45
C ALA A 105 -17.04 -0.95 -4.87
N THR A 106 -15.72 -0.81 -5.04
CA THR A 106 -15.11 -0.53 -6.36
C THR A 106 -14.79 -1.79 -7.16
N THR A 107 -14.69 -2.96 -6.54
CA THR A 107 -14.33 -4.24 -7.21
C THR A 107 -15.53 -4.90 -7.91
N VAL A 108 -16.27 -4.16 -8.75
CA VAL A 108 -17.34 -4.69 -9.61
C VAL A 108 -16.90 -4.78 -11.06
#